data_AF-A0A3R7MUB0-F1
#
_entry.id   AF-A0A3R7MUB0-F1
#
_cell.length_a   1.000
_cell.length_b   1.000
_cell.length_c   1.000
_cell.angle_alpha   90.00
_cell.angle_beta   90.00
_cell.angle_gamma   90.00
#
_symmetry.space_group_name_H-M   'P 1'
#
loop_
_entity.id
_entity.type
_entity.pdbx_description
1 polymer ?
#
loop_
_entity_poly.entity_id
_entity_poly.type
_entity_poly.pdbx_seq_one_letter_code
_entity_poly.pdbx_strand_id
1 'polypeptide(L)'
;MLKGSVAGPRRRVITLRRSMAPQTSRKLTEKITLKFIDTSSKIGHGRFQTKKEKSQWYGPCKKDRIRREERVRKERAARAAERKAKGGAAAAAVAPKKTKK
;
A
#
# COMPACT_ATOMS: atom_id res chain seq x y z
N MET A 1 7.44 -21.51 -5.17
CA MET A 1 6.31 -22.20 -4.51
C MET A 1 6.58 -23.69 -4.60
N LEU A 2 6.67 -24.40 -3.47
CA LEU A 2 6.79 -25.86 -3.46
C LEU A 2 5.40 -26.47 -3.39
N LYS A 3 5.21 -27.64 -4.02
CA LYS A 3 3.96 -28.39 -3.94
C LYS A 3 3.83 -29.02 -2.55
N GLY A 4 2.76 -28.71 -1.82
CA GLY A 4 2.48 -29.30 -0.50
C GLY A 4 3.12 -28.56 0.68
N SER A 5 3.35 -29.29 1.77
CA SER A 5 3.95 -28.78 3.01
C SER A 5 5.47 -29.00 3.05
N VAL A 6 6.15 -28.23 3.92
CA VAL A 6 7.58 -28.37 4.21
C VAL A 6 7.80 -28.55 5.70
N ALA A 7 8.92 -29.16 6.07
CA ALA A 7 9.25 -29.41 7.47
C ALA A 7 9.51 -28.09 8.22
N GLY A 8 8.62 -27.78 9.17
CA GLY A 8 8.80 -26.71 10.14
C GLY A 8 7.89 -25.49 10.00
N PRO A 9 7.93 -24.57 10.99
CA PRO A 9 7.15 -23.36 11.03
C PRO A 9 7.74 -22.29 10.11
N ARG A 10 6.96 -21.24 9.90
CA ARG A 10 7.40 -20.03 9.19
C ARG A 10 8.73 -19.50 9.76
N ARG A 11 9.60 -19.02 8.87
CA ARG A 11 10.94 -18.42 9.17
C ARG A 11 12.02 -19.41 9.63
N ARG A 12 11.78 -20.72 9.65
CA ARG A 12 12.85 -21.71 9.86
C ARG A 12 13.76 -21.83 8.62
N VAL A 13 15.07 -21.96 8.83
CA VAL A 13 16.03 -22.26 7.75
C VAL A 13 15.78 -23.66 7.20
N ILE A 14 15.70 -23.79 5.87
CA ILE A 14 15.49 -25.06 5.17
C ILE A 14 16.55 -25.19 4.07
N THR A 15 17.24 -26.32 4.02
CA THR A 15 18.21 -26.65 2.98
C THR A 15 17.54 -27.44 1.85
N LEU A 16 17.55 -26.90 0.63
CA LEU A 16 17.02 -27.58 -0.56
C LEU A 16 18.18 -28.25 -1.31
N ARG A 17 18.08 -29.56 -1.55
CA ARG A 17 19.05 -30.35 -2.33
C ARG A 17 18.40 -30.87 -3.60
N ARG A 18 19.20 -31.05 -4.66
CA ARG A 18 18.77 -31.77 -5.86
C ARG A 18 18.39 -33.22 -5.49
N SER A 19 17.34 -33.73 -6.13
CA SER A 19 16.87 -35.09 -5.94
C SER A 19 17.92 -36.11 -6.40
N MET A 20 18.17 -37.14 -5.59
CA MET A 20 19.00 -38.29 -6.00
C MET A 20 18.19 -39.37 -6.75
N ALA A 21 16.88 -39.42 -6.50
CA ALA A 21 16.00 -40.37 -7.19
C ALA A 21 15.81 -39.97 -8.67
N PRO A 22 15.76 -40.94 -9.60
CA PRO A 22 15.56 -40.66 -11.01
C PRO A 22 14.18 -40.03 -11.25
N GLN A 23 14.15 -38.88 -11.91
CA GLN A 23 12.92 -38.12 -12.20
C GLN A 23 12.31 -38.58 -13.53
N THR A 24 11.90 -39.85 -13.60
CA THR A 24 11.37 -40.45 -14.84
C THR A 24 9.84 -40.41 -14.93
N SER A 25 9.15 -40.28 -13.81
CA SER A 25 7.68 -40.31 -13.80
C SER A 25 7.07 -39.05 -14.43
N ARG A 26 5.95 -39.21 -15.14
CA ARG A 26 5.21 -38.11 -15.79
C ARG A 26 4.81 -37.00 -14.82
N LYS A 27 4.54 -37.34 -13.55
CA LYS A 27 4.21 -36.38 -12.49
C LYS A 27 5.37 -35.44 -12.14
N LEU A 28 6.61 -35.86 -12.39
CA LEU A 28 7.83 -35.13 -12.03
C LEU A 28 8.41 -34.36 -13.23
N THR A 29 8.15 -34.81 -14.46
CA THR A 29 8.62 -34.16 -15.71
C THR A 29 7.61 -33.17 -16.31
N GLU A 30 6.44 -33.03 -15.69
CA GLU A 30 5.40 -32.11 -16.14
C GLU A 30 5.85 -30.64 -16.07
N LYS A 31 5.66 -29.90 -17.18
CA LYS A 31 5.88 -28.45 -17.21
C LYS A 31 4.65 -27.73 -16.64
N ILE A 32 4.82 -27.04 -15.52
CA ILE A 32 3.70 -26.42 -14.78
C ILE A 32 3.49 -24.97 -15.24
N THR A 33 2.32 -24.68 -15.82
CA THR A 33 1.84 -23.31 -16.09
C THR A 33 0.71 -22.96 -15.12
N LEU A 34 0.90 -21.95 -14.28
CA LEU A 34 -0.09 -21.54 -13.29
C LEU A 34 -1.15 -20.62 -13.91
N LYS A 35 -2.43 -20.85 -13.59
CA LYS A 35 -3.55 -20.01 -14.05
C LYS A 35 -3.99 -18.97 -13.02
N PHE A 36 -3.94 -19.32 -11.73
CA PHE A 36 -4.44 -18.48 -10.64
C PHE A 36 -3.65 -18.77 -9.36
N ILE A 37 -3.44 -17.73 -8.55
CA ILE A 37 -2.84 -17.80 -7.21
C ILE A 37 -3.80 -17.10 -6.25
N ASP A 38 -4.18 -17.80 -5.19
CA ASP A 38 -5.02 -17.23 -4.14
C ASP A 38 -4.22 -16.26 -3.26
N THR A 39 -4.52 -14.97 -3.37
CA THR A 39 -3.94 -13.87 -2.59
C THR A 39 -4.89 -13.38 -1.50
N SER A 40 -5.96 -14.12 -1.21
CA SER A 40 -6.87 -13.80 -0.12
C SER A 40 -6.17 -13.85 1.25
N SER A 41 -6.74 -13.12 2.21
CA SER A 41 -6.27 -13.13 3.59
C SER A 41 -6.33 -14.52 4.18
N LYS A 42 -5.23 -14.96 4.83
CA LYS A 42 -5.19 -16.19 5.64
C LYS A 42 -5.51 -15.98 7.11
N ILE A 43 -5.76 -14.73 7.50
CA ILE A 43 -6.32 -14.40 8.81
C ILE A 43 -7.84 -14.55 8.69
N GLY A 44 -8.40 -15.53 9.39
CA GLY A 44 -9.82 -15.89 9.31
C GLY A 44 -10.22 -16.43 7.94
N HIS A 45 -11.46 -16.14 7.51
CA HIS A 45 -11.97 -16.54 6.20
C HIS A 45 -11.69 -15.47 5.14
N GLY A 46 -10.75 -15.76 4.24
CA GLY A 46 -10.42 -14.89 3.09
C GLY A 46 -11.56 -14.83 2.07
N ARG A 47 -12.04 -13.62 1.76
CA ARG A 47 -13.16 -13.41 0.80
C ARG A 47 -12.79 -12.65 -0.48
N PHE A 48 -11.73 -11.84 -0.42
CA PHE A 48 -11.34 -10.95 -1.52
C PHE A 48 -9.90 -11.24 -1.92
N GLN A 49 -9.62 -11.27 -3.22
CA GLN A 49 -8.26 -11.48 -3.73
C GLN A 49 -7.47 -10.18 -3.67
N THR A 50 -8.12 -9.06 -3.98
CA THR A 50 -7.50 -7.74 -3.97
C THR A 50 -8.16 -6.78 -2.98
N LYS A 51 -7.39 -5.78 -2.53
CA LYS A 51 -7.94 -4.69 -1.73
C LYS A 51 -9.00 -3.89 -2.50
N LYS A 52 -8.88 -3.82 -3.83
CA LYS A 52 -9.82 -3.13 -4.71
C LYS A 52 -11.19 -3.81 -4.71
N GLU A 53 -11.24 -5.13 -4.88
CA GLU A 53 -12.48 -5.91 -4.75
C GLU A 53 -13.13 -5.70 -3.39
N LYS A 54 -12.33 -5.73 -2.32
CA LYS A 54 -12.80 -5.49 -0.95
C LYS A 54 -13.45 -4.11 -0.80
N SER A 55 -12.80 -3.06 -1.31
CA SER A 55 -13.31 -1.68 -1.25
C SER A 55 -14.55 -1.48 -2.12
N GLN A 56 -14.62 -2.10 -3.29
CA GLN A 56 -15.79 -2.06 -4.15
C GLN A 56 -16.98 -2.75 -3.50
N TRP A 57 -16.77 -3.89 -2.85
CA TRP A 57 -17.82 -4.63 -2.15
C TRP A 57 -18.39 -3.87 -0.95
N TYR A 58 -17.52 -3.34 -0.07
CA TYR A 58 -17.98 -2.64 1.14
C TYR A 58 -18.45 -1.20 0.89
N GLY A 59 -18.05 -0.58 -0.22
CA GLY A 59 -18.31 0.82 -0.49
C GLY A 59 -17.66 1.78 0.52
N PRO A 60 -18.08 3.06 0.52
CA PRO A 60 -17.53 4.07 1.43
C PRO A 60 -17.90 3.78 2.89
N CYS A 61 -16.91 3.41 3.72
CA CYS A 61 -17.12 3.19 5.14
C CYS A 61 -16.99 4.50 5.94
N LYS A 62 -17.51 4.55 7.17
CA LYS A 62 -17.43 5.73 8.08
C LYS A 62 -16.00 6.26 8.25
N LYS A 63 -15.03 5.35 8.45
CA LYS A 63 -13.60 5.69 8.59
C LYS A 63 -13.03 6.39 7.35
N ASP A 64 -13.50 6.02 6.17
CA ASP A 64 -13.01 6.58 4.90
C ASP A 64 -13.59 7.98 4.71
N ARG A 65 -14.83 8.22 5.16
CA ARG A 65 -15.46 9.55 5.18
C ARG A 65 -14.71 10.51 6.11
N ILE A 66 -14.43 10.10 7.35
CA ILE A 66 -13.68 10.92 8.32
C ILE A 66 -12.28 11.27 7.77
N ARG A 67 -11.56 10.28 7.23
CA ARG A 67 -10.23 10.52 6.63
C ARG A 67 -10.29 11.48 5.44
N ARG A 68 -11.37 11.44 4.65
CA ARG A 68 -11.59 12.38 3.55
C ARG A 68 -11.81 13.80 4.06
N GLU A 69 -12.63 13.97 5.10
CA GLU A 69 -12.89 15.26 5.75
C GLU A 69 -11.61 15.86 6.35
N GLU A 70 -10.80 15.06 7.05
CA GLU A 70 -9.51 15.49 7.60
C GLU A 70 -8.52 15.90 6.51
N ARG A 71 -8.44 15.15 5.40
CA ARG A 71 -7.61 15.53 4.24
C ARG A 71 -8.02 16.88 3.68
N VAL A 72 -9.31 17.09 3.47
CA VAL A 72 -9.83 18.37 2.97
C VAL A 72 -9.52 19.50 3.95
N ARG A 73 -9.66 19.28 5.26
CA ARG A 73 -9.32 20.26 6.29
C ARG A 73 -7.82 20.60 6.29
N LYS A 74 -6.95 19.59 6.20
CA LYS A 74 -5.49 19.76 6.14
C LYS A 74 -5.05 20.48 4.86
N GLU A 75 -5.66 20.15 3.73
CA GLU A 75 -5.40 20.80 2.44
C GLU A 75 -5.83 22.28 2.46
N ARG A 76 -7.01 22.58 3.02
CA ARG A 76 -7.47 23.97 3.23
C ARG A 76 -6.52 24.74 4.16
N ALA A 77 -6.07 24.11 5.25
CA ALA A 77 -5.10 24.71 6.18
C ALA A 77 -3.73 24.93 5.52
N ALA A 78 -3.23 23.97 4.74
CA ALA A 78 -1.98 24.10 4.00
C ALA A 78 -2.05 25.21 2.94
N ARG A 79 -3.15 25.32 2.19
CA ARG A 79 -3.37 26.38 1.21
C ARG A 79 -3.50 27.76 1.87
N ALA A 80 -4.08 27.83 3.06
CA ALA A 80 -4.12 29.06 3.86
C ALA A 80 -2.73 29.46 4.39
N ALA A 81 -1.93 28.48 4.83
CA ALA A 81 -0.54 28.70 5.25
C ALA A 81 0.35 29.15 4.09
N GLU A 82 0.22 28.54 2.91
CA GLU A 82 0.94 28.93 1.70
C GLU A 82 0.58 30.37 1.27
N ARG A 83 -0.71 30.74 1.35
CA ARG A 83 -1.18 32.11 1.10
C ARG A 83 -0.60 33.12 2.09
N LYS A 84 -0.50 32.78 3.38
CA LYS A 84 0.16 33.65 4.38
C LYS A 84 1.67 33.78 4.12
N ALA A 85 2.34 32.70 3.73
CA ALA A 85 3.77 32.73 3.41
C ALA A 85 4.08 33.60 2.18
N LYS A 86 3.26 33.53 1.12
CA LYS A 86 3.39 34.41 -0.06
C LYS A 86 2.99 35.87 0.23
N GLY A 87 1.99 36.10 1.09
CA GLY A 87 1.59 37.45 1.51
C GLY A 87 2.59 38.16 2.43
N GLY A 88 3.40 37.41 3.19
CA GLY A 88 4.45 37.98 4.06
C GLY A 88 5.61 38.62 3.31
N ALA A 89 5.91 38.18 2.07
CA ALA A 89 6.95 38.78 1.24
C ALA A 89 6.57 40.17 0.70
N ALA A 90 5.28 40.49 0.58
CA ALA A 90 4.80 41.78 0.09
C ALA A 90 4.72 42.87 1.17
N ALA A 91 4.71 42.51 2.46
CA ALA A 91 4.54 43.46 3.57
C ALA A 91 5.85 44.10 4.08
N ALA A 92 7.03 43.60 3.68
CA ALA A 92 8.32 44.13 4.12
C ALA A 92 8.88 45.27 3.26
N ALA A 93 8.20 45.66 2.17
CA ALA A 93 8.72 46.62 1.19
C ALA A 93 8.21 48.07 1.32
N VAL A 94 7.41 48.42 2.34
CA VAL A 94 6.87 49.78 2.48
C VAL A 94 7.21 50.35 3.86
N ALA A 95 8.44 50.83 4.01
CA ALA A 95 8.81 51.78 5.06
C ALA A 95 8.48 53.22 4.58
N PRO A 96 7.81 54.06 5.38
CA PRO A 96 7.48 55.42 4.95
C PRO A 96 8.71 56.33 5.05
N LYS A 97 9.22 56.82 3.91
CA LYS A 97 10.20 57.92 3.88
C LYS A 97 9.54 59.19 4.44
N LYS A 98 9.93 59.60 5.65
CA LYS A 98 9.61 60.94 6.20
C LYS A 98 10.34 62.00 5.39
N THR A 99 9.61 62.82 4.63
CA THR A 99 10.08 64.08 4.05
C THR A 99 10.00 65.18 5.11
N LYS A 100 11.16 65.65 5.59
CA LYS A 100 11.27 66.92 6.33
C LYS A 100 11.32 68.07 5.32
N LYS A 101 10.51 69.10 5.57
CA LYS A 101 10.65 70.45 5.01
C LYS A 101 11.80 71.16 5.71
#